data_AF-A0A956H4H3-F1
#
_entry.id   AF-A0A956H4H3-F1
#
_cell.length_a   1.000
_cell.length_b   1.000
_cell.length_c   1.000
_cell.angle_alpha   90.00
_cell.angle_beta   90.00
_cell.angle_gamma   90.00
#
_symmetry.space_group_name_H-M   'P 1'
#
loop_
_entity.id
_entity.type
_entity.pdbx_description
1 polymer ?
#
loop_
_entity_poly.entity_id
_entity_poly.type
_entity_poly.pdbx_seq_one_letter_code
_entity_poly.pdbx_strand_id
1 'polypeptide(L)'
;MTSMRERVREGVDVLRGIIDVEQLAELVAETAQVLALAPLMRPQTNQGTPFRCSVSAAGDLGFWSRPNRGYHYYPNPPKSGARALTSPGPPYHPPGPGRAGEP
;
A
#
# COMPACT_ATOMS: atom_id res chain seq x y z
N MET A 1 26.44 -5.18 -6.53
CA MET A 1 26.09 -6.41 -5.77
C MET A 1 25.45 -7.39 -6.74
N THR A 2 25.73 -8.70 -6.66
CA THR A 2 25.12 -9.68 -7.57
C THR A 2 23.68 -9.97 -7.15
N SER A 3 22.72 -9.82 -8.07
CA SER A 3 21.33 -10.21 -7.84
C SER A 3 21.21 -11.72 -7.73
N MET A 4 20.43 -12.21 -6.76
CA MET A 4 20.18 -13.64 -6.54
C MET A 4 18.68 -13.91 -6.36
N ARG A 5 18.19 -14.93 -7.05
CA ARG A 5 16.83 -15.46 -6.89
C ARG A 5 16.86 -16.74 -6.07
N GLU A 6 16.16 -16.74 -4.95
CA GLU A 6 16.02 -17.87 -4.04
C GLU A 6 14.55 -18.29 -3.98
N ARG A 7 14.22 -19.52 -4.40
CA ARG A 7 12.86 -20.06 -4.25
C ARG A 7 12.67 -20.59 -2.83
N VAL A 8 11.79 -19.96 -2.05
CA VAL A 8 11.54 -20.35 -0.65
C VAL A 8 10.38 -21.33 -0.50
N ARG A 9 9.42 -21.31 -1.45
CA ARG A 9 8.36 -22.32 -1.61
C ARG A 9 7.74 -22.20 -3.00
N GLU A 10 6.86 -23.13 -3.36
CA GLU A 10 6.12 -23.06 -4.62
C GLU A 10 5.36 -21.72 -4.74
N GLY A 11 5.55 -21.04 -5.87
CA GLY A 11 4.96 -19.72 -6.13
C GLY A 11 5.57 -18.53 -5.38
N VAL A 12 6.64 -18.70 -4.59
CA VAL A 12 7.27 -17.60 -3.83
C VAL A 12 8.79 -17.60 -3.97
N ASP A 13 9.31 -16.47 -4.46
CA ASP A 13 10.74 -16.22 -4.64
C ASP A 13 11.19 -14.98 -3.85
N VAL A 14 12.40 -15.04 -3.31
CA VAL A 14 13.11 -13.88 -2.74
C VAL A 14 14.16 -13.41 -3.74
N LEU A 15 14.07 -12.14 -4.15
CA LEU A 15 14.99 -11.50 -5.09
C LEU A 15 15.95 -10.59 -4.33
N ARG A 16 17.10 -11.14 -3.94
CA ARG A 16 18.11 -10.40 -3.15
C ARG A 16 18.99 -9.56 -4.08
N GLY A 17 19.24 -8.31 -3.70
CA GLY A 17 20.08 -7.41 -4.49
C GLY A 17 19.52 -7.10 -5.88
N ILE A 18 18.19 -7.18 -6.05
CA ILE A 18 17.50 -6.78 -7.30
C ILE A 18 17.46 -5.26 -7.48
N ILE A 19 17.54 -4.52 -6.38
CA ILE A 19 17.65 -3.07 -6.34
C ILE A 19 19.09 -2.77 -5.91
N ASP A 20 19.84 -2.05 -6.75
CA ASP A 20 21.17 -1.54 -6.40
C ASP A 20 21.08 -0.24 -5.56
N VAL A 21 22.24 0.34 -5.23
CA VAL A 21 22.27 1.49 -4.30
C VAL A 21 21.74 2.76 -4.95
N GLU A 22 21.99 2.95 -6.24
CA GLU A 22 21.49 4.06 -7.04
C GLU A 22 19.97 3.98 -7.19
N GLN A 23 19.44 2.81 -7.56
CA GLN A 23 18.01 2.56 -7.67
C GLN A 23 17.28 2.71 -6.32
N LEU A 24 17.91 2.31 -5.22
CA LEU A 24 17.35 2.51 -3.89
C LEU A 24 17.26 4.01 -3.55
N ALA A 25 18.29 4.78 -3.89
CA ALA A 25 18.29 6.23 -3.67
C ALA A 25 17.19 6.93 -4.48
N GLU A 26 16.99 6.54 -5.74
CA GLU A 26 15.89 7.02 -6.59
C GLU A 26 14.53 6.67 -5.97
N LEU A 27 14.33 5.42 -5.55
CA LEU A 27 13.09 4.98 -4.91
C LEU A 27 12.78 5.76 -3.63
N VAL A 28 13.79 6.06 -2.81
CA VAL A 28 13.64 6.88 -1.60
C VAL A 28 13.25 8.31 -1.96
N ALA A 29 13.87 8.90 -2.99
CA ALA A 29 13.55 10.25 -3.45
C ALA A 29 12.11 10.35 -3.99
N GLU A 30 11.65 9.38 -4.77
CA GLU A 30 10.26 9.31 -5.24
C GLU A 30 9.28 9.14 -4.07
N THR A 31 9.62 8.27 -3.12
CA THR A 31 8.80 8.05 -1.91
C THR A 31 8.64 9.35 -1.12
N ALA A 32 9.68 10.17 -1.01
CA ALA A 32 9.59 11.46 -0.33
C ALA A 32 8.58 12.41 -0.98
N GLN A 33 8.45 12.40 -2.31
CA GLN A 33 7.45 13.20 -3.03
C GLN A 33 6.03 12.72 -2.73
N VAL A 34 5.82 11.40 -2.69
CA VAL A 34 4.54 10.81 -2.25
C VAL A 34 4.20 11.25 -0.84
N LEU A 35 5.16 11.17 0.09
CA LEU A 35 4.93 11.51 1.49
C LEU A 35 4.64 13.00 1.72
N ALA A 36 5.09 13.88 0.83
CA ALA A 36 4.72 15.29 0.86
C ALA A 36 3.22 15.50 0.56
N LEU A 37 2.62 14.65 -0.27
CA LEU A 37 1.20 14.70 -0.63
C LEU A 37 0.33 13.87 0.33
N ALA A 38 0.81 12.68 0.68
CA ALA A 38 0.16 11.68 1.53
C ALA A 38 1.05 11.39 2.74
N PRO A 39 0.97 12.20 3.81
CA PRO A 39 1.84 12.02 4.98
C PRO A 39 1.62 10.68 5.67
N LEU A 40 2.68 10.19 6.32
CA LEU A 40 2.61 8.98 7.14
C LEU A 40 1.57 9.12 8.25
N MET A 41 0.77 8.07 8.43
CA MET A 41 -0.18 7.92 9.54
C MET A 41 0.09 6.63 10.33
N ARG A 42 -0.50 6.51 11.52
CA ARG A 42 -0.54 5.26 12.29
C ARG A 42 -1.98 4.74 12.38
N PRO A 43 -2.37 3.77 11.53
CA PRO A 43 -3.68 3.16 11.60
C PRO A 43 -3.89 2.42 12.92
N GLN A 44 -5.14 2.22 13.28
CA GLN A 44 -5.52 1.31 14.36
C GLN A 44 -5.89 -0.06 13.77
N THR A 45 -5.58 -1.12 14.49
CA THR A 45 -6.09 -2.46 14.21
C THR A 45 -7.61 -2.47 14.35
N ASN A 46 -8.25 -3.54 13.87
CA ASN A 46 -9.68 -3.73 14.09
C ASN A 46 -10.05 -3.69 15.59
N GLN A 47 -9.11 -4.04 16.48
CA GLN A 47 -9.25 -4.02 17.94
C GLN A 47 -8.89 -2.66 18.57
N GLY A 48 -8.61 -1.62 17.78
CA GLY A 48 -8.31 -0.26 18.25
C GLY A 48 -6.84 -0.02 18.64
N THR A 49 -5.97 -1.03 18.56
CA THR A 49 -4.54 -0.87 18.88
C THR A 49 -3.80 -0.17 17.74
N PRO A 50 -3.03 0.90 17.97
CA PRO A 50 -2.21 1.51 16.93
C PRO A 50 -1.17 0.55 16.35
N PHE A 51 -0.91 0.66 15.05
CA PHE A 51 0.19 -0.04 14.41
C PHE A 51 1.54 0.46 14.97
N ARG A 52 2.52 -0.44 15.09
CA ARG A 52 3.91 -0.06 15.43
C ARG A 52 4.61 0.65 14.28
N CYS A 53 4.19 0.36 13.05
CA CYS A 53 4.64 1.06 11.85
C CYS A 53 3.72 2.23 11.50
N SER A 54 4.29 3.20 10.79
CA SER A 54 3.51 4.19 10.07
C SER A 54 3.33 3.75 8.62
N VAL A 55 2.23 4.13 7.99
CA VAL A 55 1.92 3.79 6.60
C VAL A 55 1.50 5.04 5.83
N SER A 56 1.70 5.00 4.52
CA SER A 56 1.11 5.91 3.53
C SER A 56 0.72 5.07 2.30
N ALA A 57 0.07 5.68 1.32
CA ALA A 57 -0.32 5.03 0.08
C ALA A 57 -0.04 5.92 -1.14
N ALA A 58 0.24 5.26 -2.27
CA ALA A 58 0.35 5.87 -3.59
C ALA A 58 -0.52 5.10 -4.58
N GLY A 59 -0.93 5.76 -5.67
CA GLY A 59 -1.82 5.20 -6.68
C GLY A 59 -3.31 5.52 -6.45
N ASP A 60 -4.19 4.76 -7.11
CA ASP A 60 -5.63 5.05 -7.16
C ASP A 60 -6.39 4.67 -5.89
N LEU A 61 -5.80 3.84 -5.03
CA LEU A 61 -6.43 3.33 -3.82
C LEU A 61 -5.49 3.48 -2.62
N GLY A 62 -6.02 4.00 -1.53
CA GLY A 62 -5.34 4.05 -0.25
C GLY A 62 -5.87 3.03 0.75
N PHE A 63 -4.98 2.56 1.63
CA PHE A 63 -5.30 1.67 2.72
C PHE A 63 -6.00 2.43 3.86
N TRP A 64 -7.07 1.85 4.40
CA TRP A 64 -7.76 2.37 5.56
C TRP A 64 -8.24 1.25 6.48
N SER A 65 -8.14 1.48 7.79
CA SER A 65 -8.71 0.61 8.81
C SER A 65 -9.76 1.38 9.61
N ARG A 66 -10.94 0.79 9.81
CA ARG A 66 -11.92 1.30 10.79
C ARG A 66 -12.06 0.29 11.93
N PRO A 67 -12.11 0.75 13.19
CA PRO A 67 -12.55 -0.09 14.29
C PRO A 67 -13.87 -0.76 13.94
N ASN A 68 -13.97 -2.06 14.19
CA ASN A 68 -15.16 -2.90 13.94
C ASN A 68 -15.62 -2.99 12.48
N ARG A 69 -14.81 -2.52 11.52
CA ARG A 69 -15.08 -2.70 10.08
C ARG A 69 -13.94 -3.40 9.35
N GLY A 70 -12.78 -3.59 9.98
CA GLY A 70 -11.61 -4.22 9.36
C GLY A 70 -10.87 -3.32 8.36
N TYR A 71 -10.12 -3.95 7.46
CA TYR A 71 -9.21 -3.31 6.50
C TYR A 71 -9.87 -3.15 5.13
N HIS A 72 -9.69 -1.99 4.51
CA HIS A 72 -10.34 -1.62 3.24
C HIS A 72 -9.42 -0.78 2.37
N TYR A 73 -9.68 -0.83 1.06
CA TYR A 73 -9.11 0.09 0.07
C TYR A 73 -10.16 1.10 -0.37
N TYR A 74 -9.80 2.39 -0.37
CA TYR A 74 -10.68 3.46 -0.80
C TYR A 74 -9.95 4.40 -1.77
N PRO A 75 -10.65 4.98 -2.75
CA PRO A 75 -10.04 5.95 -3.67
C PRO A 75 -9.68 7.28 -3.00
N ASN A 76 -10.37 7.64 -1.91
CA ASN A 76 -10.07 8.82 -1.09
C ASN A 76 -10.22 8.45 0.41
N PRO A 77 -9.22 7.81 1.03
CA PRO A 77 -9.28 7.48 2.45
C PRO A 77 -9.23 8.76 3.32
N PRO A 78 -9.95 8.82 4.46
CA PRO A 78 -9.95 10.00 5.32
C PRO A 78 -8.54 10.30 5.87
N LYS A 79 -8.03 11.51 5.58
CA LYS A 79 -6.80 12.11 6.14
C LYS A 79 -5.61 11.14 6.25
N SER A 80 -4.99 10.82 5.11
CA SER A 80 -3.58 10.35 4.95
C SER A 80 -3.25 9.77 3.57
N GLY A 81 -4.23 9.53 2.69
CA GLY A 81 -3.99 9.04 1.33
C GLY A 81 -4.48 10.04 0.29
N ALA A 82 -3.88 11.22 0.23
CA ALA A 82 -4.11 12.09 -0.92
C ALA A 82 -3.64 11.34 -2.18
N ARG A 83 -4.39 11.48 -3.28
CA ARG A 83 -4.09 10.90 -4.59
C ARG A 83 -2.68 11.33 -5.05
N ALA A 84 -1.68 10.50 -4.82
CA ALA A 84 -0.33 10.74 -5.35
C ALA A 84 -0.33 10.34 -6.83
N LEU A 85 -0.26 11.38 -7.67
CA LEU A 85 -0.03 11.42 -9.12
C LEU A 85 -0.28 10.12 -9.92
N THR A 86 -1.28 10.23 -10.79
CA THR A 86 -1.68 9.27 -11.81
C THR A 86 -0.53 8.90 -12.76
N SER A 87 0.07 7.73 -12.57
CA SER A 87 0.31 6.86 -13.73
C SER A 87 -1.04 6.26 -14.11
N PRO A 88 -1.40 6.07 -15.40
CA PRO A 88 -2.68 5.47 -15.75
C PRO A 88 -2.71 4.02 -15.25
N GLY A 89 -3.23 3.83 -14.04
CA GLY A 89 -3.55 2.52 -13.53
C GLY A 89 -4.55 1.84 -14.47
N PRO A 90 -4.59 0.49 -14.49
CA PRO A 90 -5.67 -0.21 -15.17
C PRO A 90 -7.02 0.34 -14.71
N PRO A 91 -8.05 0.38 -15.57
CA PRO A 91 -9.34 0.95 -15.22
C PRO A 91 -9.84 0.35 -13.91
N TYR A 92 -10.18 1.22 -12.96
CA TYR A 92 -10.79 0.81 -11.69
C TYR A 92 -12.09 0.06 -12.01
N HIS A 93 -12.08 -1.25 -11.77
CA HIS A 93 -13.29 -2.04 -11.69
C HIS A 93 -13.83 -1.93 -10.27
N PRO A 94 -14.98 -1.28 -10.04
CA PRO A 94 -15.60 -1.29 -8.72
C PRO A 94 -15.83 -2.74 -8.29
N PRO A 95 -15.71 -3.07 -6.99
CA PRO A 95 -16.17 -4.35 -6.51
C PRO A 95 -17.62 -4.52 -6.96
N GLY A 96 -17.92 -5.63 -7.64
CA GLY A 96 -19.29 -5.99 -8.00
C GLY A 96 -20.18 -5.95 -6.77
N PRO A 97 -21.50 -5.73 -6.92
CA PRO A 97 -22.40 -5.63 -5.77
C PRO A 97 -22.18 -6.84 -4.86
N GLY A 98 -21.58 -6.59 -3.70
CA GLY A 98 -21.42 -7.62 -2.67
C GLY A 98 -22.81 -8.17 -2.38
N ARG A 99 -22.93 -9.50 -2.28
CA ARG A 99 -24.17 -10.13 -1.86
C ARG A 99 -24.59 -9.52 -0.52
N ALA A 100 -25.58 -8.64 -0.58
CA ALA A 100 -26.34 -8.22 0.57
C ALA A 100 -27.24 -9.40 0.94
N GLY A 101 -26.98 -9.98 2.11
CA GLY A 101 -27.84 -11.00 2.71
C GLY A 101 -27.51 -12.42 2.26
N GLU A 102 -27.07 -13.22 3.22
CA GLU A 102 -27.66 -14.53 3.52
C GLU A 102 -27.26 -14.88 4.97
N PRO A 103 -28.13 -15.61 5.70
CA PRO A 103 -28.47 -15.41 7.12
C PRO A 103 -27.37 -15.68 8.15
#